data_AF-A0A2T2SRM2-F1
#
_entry.id   AF-A0A2T2SRM2-F1
#
_cell.length_a   1.000
_cell.length_b   1.000
_cell.length_c   1.000
_cell.angle_alpha   90.00
_cell.angle_beta   90.00
_cell.angle_gamma   90.00
#
_symmetry.space_group_name_H-M   'P 1'
#
loop_
_entity.id
_entity.type
_entity.pdbx_description
1 polymer ?
#
loop_
_entity_poly.entity_id
_entity_poly.type
_entity_poly.pdbx_seq_one_letter_code
_entity_poly.pdbx_strand_id
1 'polypeptide(L)'
;MLPACAGSTEAQRDARPAPDPTAATVLPEGFTYPEGDSLRVATWNAEHFVDRHDNPYIDAEREDDPPDSMRARRRRFARAVRRLDADVLVLQEFESAAYAERLAEERFPEMGYEFFAATESRDWYMNVVLMSRVPLGVVERYAGVTTPIVGQTN
;
A
#
# COMPACT_ATOMS: atom_id res chain seq x y z
N MET A 1 -20.04 -17.81 -48.32
CA MET A 1 -20.92 -18.19 -47.21
C MET A 1 -20.16 -19.15 -46.30
N LEU A 2 -19.53 -18.61 -45.26
CA LEU A 2 -18.95 -19.29 -44.10
C LEU A 2 -19.11 -18.32 -42.92
N PRO A 3 -19.38 -18.79 -41.68
CA PRO A 3 -20.07 -18.00 -40.67
C PRO A 3 -19.12 -17.16 -39.80
N ALA A 4 -19.64 -16.02 -39.33
CA ALA A 4 -19.04 -15.18 -38.31
C ALA A 4 -19.17 -15.83 -36.92
N CYS A 5 -18.07 -15.98 -36.20
CA CYS A 5 -18.10 -16.33 -34.78
C CYS A 5 -18.39 -15.05 -33.98
N ALA A 6 -19.56 -15.04 -33.34
CA ALA A 6 -19.95 -14.05 -32.36
C ALA A 6 -18.96 -14.08 -31.17
N GLY A 7 -18.26 -12.96 -30.95
CA GLY A 7 -17.52 -12.72 -29.72
C GLY A 7 -18.52 -12.43 -28.61
N SER A 8 -18.85 -13.44 -27.83
CA SER A 8 -19.61 -13.31 -26.58
C SER A 8 -18.80 -12.49 -25.56
N THR A 9 -19.32 -11.31 -25.26
CA THR A 9 -19.19 -10.47 -24.06
C THR A 9 -18.28 -10.99 -22.95
N GLU A 10 -17.00 -10.60 -22.93
CA GLU A 10 -16.12 -10.67 -21.75
C GLU A 10 -16.27 -9.44 -20.83
N ALA A 11 -17.40 -8.71 -20.94
CA ALA A 11 -17.69 -7.52 -20.15
C ALA A 11 -18.73 -7.81 -19.06
N GLN A 12 -18.45 -8.74 -18.14
CA GLN A 12 -19.07 -8.79 -16.82
C GLN A 12 -18.40 -9.87 -15.97
N ARG A 13 -17.25 -9.55 -15.38
CA ARG A 13 -16.80 -10.25 -14.18
C ARG A 13 -17.48 -9.55 -13.02
N ASP A 14 -18.40 -10.26 -12.35
CA ASP A 14 -19.11 -9.81 -11.15
C ASP A 14 -18.13 -9.15 -10.17
N ALA A 15 -18.16 -7.81 -10.12
CA ALA A 15 -17.59 -7.07 -9.02
C ALA A 15 -18.45 -7.42 -7.80
N ARG A 16 -17.95 -8.30 -6.94
CA ARG A 16 -18.58 -8.54 -5.64
C ARG A 16 -18.75 -7.18 -4.96
N PRO A 17 -19.96 -6.80 -4.51
CA PRO A 17 -20.13 -5.59 -3.73
C PRO A 17 -19.18 -5.68 -2.54
N ALA A 18 -18.46 -4.60 -2.28
CA ALA A 18 -17.60 -4.55 -1.12
C ALA A 18 -18.43 -4.85 0.13
N PRO A 19 -17.84 -5.55 1.12
CA PRO A 19 -18.55 -5.84 2.35
C PRO A 19 -19.02 -4.54 2.98
N ASP A 20 -20.20 -4.59 3.61
CA ASP A 20 -20.73 -3.48 4.38
C ASP A 20 -19.66 -3.04 5.41
N PRO A 21 -19.21 -1.77 5.41
CA PRO A 21 -18.18 -1.29 6.33
C PRO A 21 -18.60 -1.42 7.80
N THR A 22 -19.88 -1.63 8.09
CA THR A 22 -20.42 -1.90 9.42
C THR A 22 -20.26 -3.36 9.87
N ALA A 23 -20.03 -4.30 8.95
CA ALA A 23 -20.02 -5.73 9.26
C ALA A 23 -18.94 -6.16 10.27
N ALA A 24 -17.90 -5.33 10.44
CA ALA A 24 -16.80 -5.57 11.38
C ALA A 24 -16.52 -4.37 12.32
N THR A 25 -17.40 -3.38 12.37
CA THR A 25 -17.19 -2.14 13.12
C THR A 25 -18.32 -1.92 14.12
N VAL A 26 -17.98 -1.74 15.40
CA VAL A 26 -18.95 -1.26 16.40
C VAL A 26 -19.10 0.24 16.23
N LEU A 27 -20.26 0.67 15.76
CA LEU A 27 -20.60 2.08 15.64
C LEU A 27 -21.14 2.61 16.98
N PRO A 28 -20.84 3.87 17.36
CA PRO A 28 -21.52 4.53 18.47
C PRO A 28 -23.03 4.58 18.27
N GLU A 29 -23.79 4.62 19.37
CA GLU A 29 -25.25 4.77 19.31
C GLU A 29 -25.64 6.06 18.56
N GLY A 30 -26.52 5.93 17.56
CA GLY A 30 -26.97 7.05 16.74
C GLY A 30 -26.01 7.49 15.64
N PHE A 31 -24.86 6.83 15.45
CA PHE A 31 -23.96 7.13 14.34
C PHE A 31 -24.59 6.71 13.02
N THR A 32 -24.66 7.66 12.09
CA THR A 32 -25.02 7.43 10.68
C THR A 32 -23.85 7.87 9.82
N TYR A 33 -23.51 7.07 8.80
CA TYR A 33 -22.53 7.51 7.83
C TYR A 33 -23.11 8.72 7.07
N PRO A 34 -22.35 9.83 6.94
CA PRO A 34 -22.81 10.97 6.16
C PRO A 34 -23.01 10.54 4.69
N GLU A 35 -24.06 11.07 4.07
CA GLU A 35 -24.27 10.91 2.62
C GLU A 35 -23.23 11.77 1.89
N GLY A 36 -22.24 11.12 1.27
CA GLY A 36 -21.14 11.77 0.57
C GLY A 36 -20.13 10.76 0.02
N ASP A 37 -19.06 11.27 -0.58
CA ASP A 37 -17.98 10.43 -1.10
C ASP A 37 -17.30 9.64 0.03
N SER A 38 -17.21 8.32 -0.14
CA SER A 38 -16.55 7.43 0.81
C SER A 38 -15.12 7.13 0.36
N LEU A 39 -14.19 7.09 1.31
CA LEU A 39 -12.80 6.67 1.07
C LEU A 39 -12.53 5.32 1.71
N ARG A 40 -11.93 4.38 0.98
CA ARG A 40 -11.42 3.13 1.55
C ARG A 40 -9.96 3.25 1.90
N VAL A 41 -9.68 3.09 3.19
CA VAL A 41 -8.31 3.10 3.73
C VAL A 41 -7.98 1.69 4.23
N ALA A 42 -6.83 1.17 3.81
CA ALA A 42 -6.28 -0.07 4.32
C ALA A 42 -4.92 0.18 4.96
N THR A 43 -4.64 -0.55 6.04
CA THR A 43 -3.31 -0.58 6.66
C THR A 43 -2.80 -2.01 6.70
N TRP A 44 -1.52 -2.21 6.39
CA TRP A 44 -0.94 -3.54 6.35
C TRP A 44 0.56 -3.50 6.66
N ASN A 45 0.97 -4.23 7.71
CA ASN A 45 2.38 -4.58 7.89
C ASN A 45 2.78 -5.65 6.85
N ALA A 46 3.60 -5.25 5.89
CA ALA A 46 4.04 -6.08 4.78
C ALA A 46 5.17 -7.06 5.16
N GLU A 47 5.74 -6.93 6.36
CA GLU A 47 6.75 -7.76 7.05
C GLU A 47 8.06 -7.92 6.25
N HIS A 48 9.04 -7.05 6.48
CA HIS A 48 10.30 -7.04 5.73
C HIS A 48 10.12 -7.07 4.19
N PHE A 49 9.35 -6.13 3.65
CA PHE A 49 9.01 -6.13 2.23
C PHE A 49 9.94 -5.26 1.40
N VAL A 50 10.97 -5.90 0.82
CA VAL A 50 12.06 -5.27 0.07
C VAL A 50 12.03 -5.58 -1.43
N ASP A 51 12.83 -4.85 -2.19
CA ASP A 51 13.11 -4.94 -3.61
C ASP A 51 14.39 -5.76 -3.89
N ARG A 52 15.16 -5.47 -4.94
CA ARG A 52 16.41 -6.21 -5.26
C ARG A 52 17.65 -5.31 -5.24
N HIS A 53 17.50 -4.06 -4.83
CA HIS A 53 18.54 -3.04 -4.87
C HIS A 53 18.84 -2.63 -3.45
N ASP A 54 20.06 -2.95 -3.02
CA ASP A 54 20.52 -2.63 -1.68
C ASP A 54 20.57 -1.11 -1.48
N ASN A 55 20.21 -0.66 -0.28
CA ASN A 55 20.46 0.69 0.14
C ASN A 55 21.96 0.85 0.47
N PRO A 56 22.73 1.67 -0.28
CA PRO A 56 24.18 1.75 -0.12
C PRO A 56 24.63 2.36 1.21
N TYR A 57 23.70 2.85 2.04
CA TYR A 57 23.97 3.47 3.34
C TYR A 57 23.49 2.64 4.54
N ILE A 58 22.86 1.49 4.31
CA ILE A 58 22.32 0.63 5.37
C ILE A 58 22.85 -0.78 5.12
N ASP A 59 23.46 -1.39 6.16
CA ASP A 59 23.93 -2.78 6.13
C ASP A 59 22.91 -3.63 6.88
N ALA A 60 22.12 -4.42 6.15
CA ALA A 60 21.03 -5.20 6.70
C ALA A 60 20.76 -6.47 5.88
N GLU A 61 21.24 -7.61 6.37
CA GLU A 61 21.16 -8.94 5.71
C GLU A 61 19.78 -9.28 5.09
N ARG A 62 18.66 -8.93 5.74
CA ARG A 62 17.31 -9.23 5.23
C ARG A 62 16.92 -8.42 4.00
N GLU A 63 17.57 -7.29 3.80
CA GLU A 63 17.42 -6.42 2.65
C GLU A 63 18.46 -6.75 1.57
N ASP A 64 19.73 -6.90 1.95
CA ASP A 64 20.84 -7.22 1.05
C ASP A 64 20.72 -8.63 0.42
N ASP A 65 20.24 -9.61 1.18
CA ASP A 65 20.03 -10.99 0.71
C ASP A 65 18.59 -11.46 0.99
N PRO A 66 17.60 -10.91 0.25
CA PRO A 66 16.21 -11.23 0.50
C PRO A 66 15.92 -12.68 0.05
N PRO A 67 15.12 -13.44 0.82
CA PRO A 67 14.87 -14.83 0.50
C PRO A 67 14.18 -14.98 -0.86
N ASP A 68 14.46 -16.07 -1.59
CA ASP A 68 13.86 -16.39 -2.90
C ASP A 68 12.32 -16.29 -2.91
N SER A 69 11.70 -16.56 -1.76
CA SER A 69 10.26 -16.46 -1.56
C SER A 69 9.70 -15.04 -1.79
N MET A 70 10.53 -14.00 -1.70
CA MET A 70 10.16 -12.60 -1.88
C MET A 70 9.55 -12.33 -3.25
N ARG A 71 10.06 -12.99 -4.31
CA ARG A 71 9.47 -12.91 -5.66
C ARG A 71 8.01 -13.37 -5.67
N ALA A 72 7.70 -14.45 -4.95
CA ALA A 72 6.34 -14.96 -4.81
C ALA A 72 5.48 -14.05 -3.91
N ARG A 73 6.04 -13.50 -2.82
CA ARG A 73 5.36 -12.50 -1.97
C ARG A 73 4.94 -11.28 -2.78
N ARG A 74 5.80 -10.70 -3.62
CA ARG A 74 5.44 -9.57 -4.49
C ARG A 74 4.26 -9.87 -5.41
N ARG A 75 4.17 -11.10 -5.94
CA ARG A 75 2.97 -11.53 -6.72
C ARG A 75 1.72 -11.62 -5.86
N ARG A 76 1.81 -12.17 -4.66
CA ARG A 76 0.68 -12.29 -3.74
C ARG A 76 0.23 -10.93 -3.22
N PHE A 77 1.17 -10.04 -2.92
CA PHE A 77 0.94 -8.64 -2.55
C PHE A 77 0.12 -7.92 -3.61
N ALA A 78 0.56 -7.92 -4.87
CA ALA A 78 -0.17 -7.32 -5.98
C ALA A 78 -1.59 -7.90 -6.16
N ARG A 79 -1.81 -9.17 -5.83
CA ARG A 79 -3.15 -9.79 -5.83
C ARG A 79 -3.99 -9.35 -4.63
N ALA A 80 -3.37 -9.19 -3.46
CA ALA A 80 -4.03 -8.72 -2.25
C ALA A 80 -4.46 -7.26 -2.38
N VAL A 81 -3.59 -6.38 -2.89
CA VAL A 81 -3.90 -4.96 -3.17
C VAL A 81 -5.12 -4.82 -4.07
N ARG A 82 -5.19 -5.56 -5.19
CA ARG A 82 -6.37 -5.60 -6.07
C ARG A 82 -7.67 -6.03 -5.37
N ARG A 83 -7.58 -6.90 -4.37
CA ARG A 83 -8.74 -7.40 -3.64
C ARG A 83 -9.17 -6.46 -2.52
N LEU A 84 -8.20 -5.80 -1.89
CA LEU A 84 -8.47 -4.75 -0.90
C LEU A 84 -9.17 -3.58 -1.56
N ASP A 85 -8.75 -3.22 -2.79
CA ASP A 85 -9.32 -2.11 -3.56
C ASP A 85 -9.45 -0.83 -2.71
N ALA A 86 -8.34 -0.50 -2.05
CA ALA A 86 -8.25 0.67 -1.19
C ALA A 86 -7.88 1.91 -2.02
N ASP A 87 -8.47 3.05 -1.71
CA ASP A 87 -8.11 4.34 -2.28
C ASP A 87 -6.81 4.85 -1.67
N VAL A 88 -6.59 4.54 -0.39
CA VAL A 88 -5.34 4.79 0.35
C VAL A 88 -4.87 3.51 1.02
N LEU A 89 -3.61 3.13 0.77
CA LEU A 89 -2.96 1.99 1.39
C LEU A 89 -1.75 2.46 2.19
N VAL A 90 -1.74 2.17 3.49
CA VAL A 90 -0.64 2.48 4.42
C VAL A 90 0.10 1.18 4.74
N LEU A 91 1.37 1.12 4.38
CA LEU A 91 2.22 -0.05 4.52
C LEU A 91 3.25 0.17 5.61
N GLN A 92 3.32 -0.74 6.58
CA GLN A 92 4.44 -0.80 7.52
C GLN A 92 5.41 -1.89 7.07
N GLU A 93 6.67 -1.76 7.48
CA GLU A 93 7.75 -2.67 7.07
C GLU A 93 7.81 -2.82 5.54
N PHE A 94 7.79 -1.68 4.87
CA PHE A 94 7.98 -1.56 3.44
C PHE A 94 9.20 -0.70 3.17
N GLU A 95 9.99 -1.07 2.19
CA GLU A 95 11.32 -0.48 2.02
C GLU A 95 11.31 1.02 1.70
N SER A 96 10.60 1.46 0.65
CA SER A 96 10.62 2.86 0.23
C SER A 96 9.38 3.26 -0.57
N ALA A 97 9.16 4.58 -0.69
CA ALA A 97 8.10 5.11 -1.57
C ALA A 97 8.41 4.84 -3.05
N ALA A 98 9.67 5.00 -3.47
CA ALA A 98 10.10 4.75 -4.83
C ALA A 98 9.87 3.27 -5.24
N TYR A 99 10.12 2.34 -4.33
CA TYR A 99 9.81 0.94 -4.58
C TYR A 99 8.30 0.70 -4.69
N ALA A 100 7.48 1.30 -3.82
CA ALA A 100 6.02 1.16 -3.89
C ALA A 100 5.45 1.70 -5.21
N GLU A 101 5.95 2.84 -5.70
CA GLU A 101 5.61 3.42 -6.99
C GLU A 101 5.93 2.47 -8.13
N ARG A 102 7.20 2.05 -8.24
CA ARG A 102 7.64 1.09 -9.25
C ARG A 102 6.84 -0.21 -9.21
N LEU A 103 6.57 -0.73 -8.02
CA LEU A 103 5.79 -1.96 -7.85
C LEU A 103 4.35 -1.78 -8.35
N ALA A 104 3.74 -0.61 -8.10
CA ALA A 104 2.40 -0.29 -8.58
C ALA A 104 2.36 -0.24 -10.11
N GLU A 105 3.29 0.50 -10.72
CA GLU A 105 3.42 0.64 -12.18
C GLU A 105 3.61 -0.72 -12.86
N GLU A 106 4.51 -1.55 -12.34
CA GLU A 106 4.84 -2.84 -12.95
C GLU A 106 3.73 -3.89 -12.78
N ARG A 107 2.98 -3.84 -11.67
CA ARG A 107 2.23 -5.01 -11.19
C ARG A 107 0.75 -4.79 -11.03
N PHE A 108 0.29 -3.55 -10.92
CA PHE A 108 -1.13 -3.20 -10.84
C PHE A 108 -1.40 -1.76 -11.30
N PRO A 109 -0.93 -1.35 -12.49
CA PRO A 109 -1.08 0.02 -12.99
C PRO A 109 -2.56 0.42 -13.16
N GLU A 110 -3.44 -0.56 -13.38
CA GLU A 110 -4.88 -0.34 -13.52
C GLU A 110 -5.55 0.16 -12.24
N MET A 111 -4.87 0.09 -11.09
CA MET A 111 -5.39 0.54 -9.80
C MET A 111 -5.31 2.05 -9.60
N GLY A 112 -4.58 2.79 -10.45
CA GLY A 112 -4.55 4.25 -10.44
C GLY A 112 -3.95 4.88 -9.17
N TYR A 113 -2.99 4.21 -8.51
CA TYR A 113 -2.20 4.87 -7.47
C TYR A 113 -1.24 5.87 -8.11
N GLU A 114 -1.33 7.12 -7.71
CA GLU A 114 -0.56 8.23 -8.29
C GLU A 114 0.31 8.94 -7.27
N PHE A 115 -0.06 8.87 -5.98
CA PHE A 115 0.63 9.59 -4.92
C PHE A 115 1.32 8.61 -3.98
N PHE A 116 2.64 8.73 -3.88
CA PHE A 116 3.49 7.91 -3.04
C PHE A 116 4.24 8.80 -2.06
N ALA A 117 4.22 8.41 -0.79
CA ALA A 117 4.93 9.15 0.24
C ALA A 117 5.46 8.20 1.30
N ALA A 118 6.64 8.51 1.83
CA ALA A 118 7.20 7.84 2.98
C ALA A 118 7.98 8.85 3.79
N THR A 119 8.19 8.55 5.07
CA THR A 119 9.29 9.17 5.80
C THR A 119 10.31 8.10 6.11
N GLU A 120 11.43 8.17 5.40
CA GLU A 120 12.47 7.15 5.51
C GLU A 120 13.26 7.30 6.79
N SER A 121 13.57 6.17 7.40
CA SER A 121 14.50 6.06 8.51
C SER A 121 15.92 6.26 7.99
N ARG A 122 16.79 6.87 8.79
CA ARG A 122 18.17 7.18 8.37
C ARG A 122 19.09 5.97 8.45
N ASP A 123 18.78 5.06 9.36
CA ASP A 123 19.60 3.93 9.82
C ASP A 123 18.83 2.61 9.78
N TRP A 124 17.65 2.60 9.15
CA TRP A 124 16.79 1.42 9.05
C TRP A 124 16.12 1.34 7.69
N TYR A 125 16.08 0.15 7.11
CA TYR A 125 15.61 -0.08 5.73
C TYR A 125 14.09 -0.25 5.62
N MET A 126 13.36 -0.22 6.74
CA MET A 126 11.92 -0.45 6.76
C MET A 126 11.16 0.79 7.21
N ASN A 127 10.18 1.16 6.42
CA ASN A 127 9.49 2.44 6.53
C ASN A 127 7.96 2.26 6.57
N VAL A 128 7.30 3.38 6.90
CA VAL A 128 5.86 3.53 6.67
C VAL A 128 5.68 4.23 5.33
N VAL A 129 5.03 3.53 4.40
CA VAL A 129 4.82 3.99 3.02
C VAL A 129 3.33 4.15 2.76
N LEU A 130 2.95 5.26 2.12
CA LEU A 130 1.61 5.56 1.68
C LEU A 130 1.53 5.43 0.16
N MET A 131 0.46 4.78 -0.31
CA MET A 131 0.06 4.75 -1.71
C MET A 131 -1.37 5.30 -1.79
N SER A 132 -1.63 6.26 -2.67
CA SER A 132 -2.94 6.90 -2.76
C SER A 132 -3.36 7.18 -4.20
N ARG A 133 -4.65 6.97 -4.49
CA ARG A 133 -5.32 7.36 -5.75
C ARG A 133 -5.80 8.81 -5.74
N VAL A 134 -5.87 9.40 -4.55
CA VAL A 134 -6.31 10.78 -4.31
C VAL A 134 -5.14 11.62 -3.79
N PRO A 135 -5.12 12.95 -4.04
CA PRO A 135 -4.02 13.80 -3.61
C PRO A 135 -3.76 13.70 -2.10
N LEU A 136 -2.49 13.52 -1.73
CA LEU A 136 -2.05 13.54 -0.34
C LEU A 136 -1.67 14.97 0.07
N GLY A 137 -2.00 15.32 1.32
CA GLY A 137 -1.47 16.52 1.96
C GLY A 137 -0.03 16.33 2.44
N VAL A 138 0.40 17.18 3.36
CA VAL A 138 1.73 17.05 4.00
C VAL A 138 1.77 15.76 4.82
N VAL A 139 2.81 14.95 4.59
CA VAL A 139 3.10 13.75 5.38
C VAL A 139 4.18 14.09 6.41
N GLU A 140 3.86 13.94 7.68
CA GLU A 140 4.74 14.24 8.81
C GLU A 140 5.11 12.98 9.60
N ARG A 141 6.34 12.93 10.11
CA ARG A 141 6.84 11.88 11.00
C ARG A 141 7.02 12.41 12.42
N TYR A 142 6.40 11.75 13.38
CA TYR A 142 6.44 12.13 14.81
C TYR A 142 7.66 11.65 15.60
N ALA A 143 8.68 11.09 14.96
CA ALA A 143 9.83 10.53 15.67
C ALA A 143 10.74 11.57 16.36
N GLY A 144 10.43 12.87 16.25
CA GLY A 144 11.05 13.93 17.06
C GLY A 144 10.21 14.43 18.24
N VAL A 145 8.99 13.92 18.47
CA VAL A 145 8.00 14.63 19.31
C VAL A 145 7.88 14.10 20.75
N THR A 146 8.35 12.90 21.10
CA THR A 146 8.08 12.31 22.43
C THR A 146 9.22 11.57 23.14
N THR A 147 10.47 11.64 22.66
CA THR A 147 11.61 11.17 23.46
C THR A 147 12.71 12.22 23.42
N PRO A 148 12.72 13.20 24.36
CA PRO A 148 13.89 14.03 24.51
C PRO A 148 15.08 13.12 24.82
N ILE A 149 16.01 12.99 23.88
CA ILE A 149 17.33 12.47 24.18
C ILE A 149 17.98 13.52 25.06
N VAL A 150 18.31 13.16 26.31
CA VAL A 150 19.01 14.04 27.24
C VAL A 150 20.28 14.55 26.54
N GLY A 151 20.29 15.84 26.19
CA GLY A 151 21.43 16.51 25.54
C GLY A 151 21.29 16.90 24.07
N GLN A 152 20.16 16.64 23.40
CA GLN A 152 19.96 17.07 22.01
C GLN A 152 19.43 18.52 21.94
N THR A 153 20.18 19.43 21.29
CA THR A 153 19.70 20.77 20.91
C THR A 153 19.47 20.84 19.41
N ASN A 154 18.42 21.58 19.01
CA ASN A 154 18.03 21.83 17.61
C ASN A 154 19.14 22.47 16.78
#